data_AF-A0A1S2WCX0-F1
#
_entry.id   AF-A0A1S2WCX0-F1
#
_cell.length_a   1.000
_cell.length_b   1.000
_cell.length_c   1.000
_cell.angle_alpha   90.00
_cell.angle_beta   90.00
_cell.angle_gamma   90.00
#
_symmetry.space_group_name_H-M   'P 1'
#
loop_
_entity.id
_entity.type
_entity.pdbx_description
1 polymer ?
#
loop_
_entity_poly.entity_id
_entity_poly.type
_entity_poly.pdbx_seq_one_letter_code
_entity_poly.pdbx_strand_id
1 'polypeptide(L)'
;MSTPIIPSHLRPHVAPQHYEDYTPTDHAVWRYVMRLNLNTLQDTAHPAYLEGLAASGISPERIPDVRDMTANLSRGGWGTVAVDGLIPGVAFFDFQGHGLLPIATDIRKVDNILYTPAPDILHEAAGHAPILMNPTYAEFVRRFGEIGAHAFNHKAEHDVFKALKKLTIVKESPFSTAADVEQAEVALAETRIHVTGISEANEISRLFWWTVEFGLIGDINNPQIYGAGLLSSVGESRHCLTDAVTKHPFSLAKALATKHDVTSMQKELFVCESFEQLREALEEFAQTMSYVRGGLHGLTKAVESGNLSTLVFDSGLSLVGVPDTHEIHESLHLVKLTGPTALAANGEVMTGQGLADHSEGFTLLHGPELNEVLMQVKVGEQLDWKEGAVHVTGQISAIQNVDGHRALVILEGARLTNDGQTTAMDRMELVVGDITSAFPGTEVEALKPIPETVEFDRVERPLTAADPIFEAVREIREGRADRQAVRQLIDQTLSQLPDAWLLRLELLELADEVDQVRLIADLKRLKQTSKEREELISRGIRLVDHVR
;
A
#
# COMPACT_ATOMS: atom_id res chain seq x y z
N MET A 1 16.91 -9.31 -18.61
CA MET A 1 16.24 -9.70 -17.36
C MET A 1 14.75 -9.72 -17.65
N SER A 2 14.04 -10.76 -17.22
CA SER A 2 12.60 -10.93 -17.50
C SER A 2 11.77 -9.89 -16.77
N THR A 3 10.76 -9.33 -17.43
CA THR A 3 9.72 -8.52 -16.79
C THR A 3 9.18 -9.27 -15.57
N PRO A 4 9.07 -8.61 -14.40
CA PRO A 4 8.58 -9.29 -13.20
C PRO A 4 7.16 -9.77 -13.41
N ILE A 5 6.90 -11.02 -13.01
CA ILE A 5 5.62 -11.69 -13.23
C ILE A 5 4.64 -11.14 -12.19
N ILE A 6 3.60 -10.47 -12.65
CA ILE A 6 2.52 -9.99 -11.77
C ILE A 6 1.61 -11.19 -11.43
N PRO A 7 1.47 -11.54 -10.13
CA PRO A 7 0.58 -12.59 -9.68
C PRO A 7 -0.88 -12.39 -10.15
N SER A 8 -1.58 -13.48 -10.43
CA SER A 8 -2.94 -13.48 -11.00
C SER A 8 -3.90 -12.60 -10.21
N HIS A 9 -3.89 -12.77 -8.89
CA HIS A 9 -4.81 -12.13 -7.96
C HIS A 9 -4.54 -10.63 -7.79
N LEU A 10 -3.34 -10.15 -8.17
CA LEU A 10 -2.98 -8.74 -8.13
C LEU A 10 -3.26 -8.00 -9.45
N ARG A 11 -3.42 -8.71 -10.58
CA ARG A 11 -3.68 -8.10 -11.89
C ARG A 11 -4.89 -7.15 -11.91
N PRO A 12 -6.01 -7.44 -11.21
CA PRO A 12 -7.15 -6.52 -11.18
C PRO A 12 -6.86 -5.16 -10.53
N HIS A 13 -5.75 -5.02 -9.80
CA HIS A 13 -5.30 -3.75 -9.23
C HIS A 13 -4.34 -2.96 -10.14
N VAL A 14 -3.91 -3.57 -11.25
CA VAL A 14 -3.00 -2.94 -12.21
C VAL A 14 -3.82 -2.13 -13.21
N ALA A 15 -3.40 -0.89 -13.46
CA ALA A 15 -3.96 0.00 -14.45
C ALA A 15 -2.92 0.34 -15.53
N PRO A 16 -3.33 0.60 -16.78
CA PRO A 16 -2.41 1.12 -17.79
C PRO A 16 -1.96 2.54 -17.43
N GLN A 17 -0.69 2.86 -17.68
CA GLN A 17 -0.25 4.26 -17.74
C GLN A 17 -0.50 4.80 -19.16
N HIS A 18 -1.46 5.72 -19.28
CA HIS A 18 -1.70 6.48 -20.51
C HIS A 18 -0.69 7.63 -20.62
N TYR A 19 0.54 7.31 -21.02
CA TYR A 19 1.64 8.29 -21.03
C TYR A 19 1.36 9.49 -21.94
N GLU A 20 0.65 9.27 -23.04
CA GLU A 20 0.19 10.29 -23.99
C GLU A 20 -0.79 11.32 -23.39
N ASP A 21 -1.37 11.03 -22.23
CA ASP A 21 -2.32 11.94 -21.56
C ASP A 21 -1.63 13.01 -20.71
N TYR A 22 -0.34 12.86 -20.41
CA TYR A 22 0.40 13.90 -19.73
C TYR A 22 0.52 15.13 -20.62
N THR A 23 -0.09 16.21 -20.16
CA THR A 23 -0.04 17.48 -20.87
C THR A 23 1.36 18.10 -20.77
N PRO A 24 1.70 19.03 -21.67
CA PRO A 24 2.92 19.81 -21.55
C PRO A 24 3.02 20.55 -20.20
N THR A 25 1.88 21.00 -19.65
CA THR A 25 1.81 21.58 -18.30
C THR A 25 2.19 20.56 -17.22
N ASP A 26 1.72 19.32 -17.31
CA ASP A 26 2.05 18.26 -16.35
C ASP A 26 3.56 17.98 -16.31
N HIS A 27 4.19 17.90 -17.49
CA HIS A 27 5.65 17.77 -17.59
C HIS A 27 6.40 18.97 -16.99
N ALA A 28 5.87 20.19 -17.12
CA ALA A 28 6.45 21.38 -16.50
C ALA A 28 6.29 21.37 -14.97
N VAL A 29 5.15 20.90 -14.45
CA VAL A 29 4.93 20.73 -13.00
C VAL A 29 5.94 19.72 -12.44
N TRP A 30 6.06 18.55 -13.07
CA TRP A 30 7.07 17.55 -12.71
C TRP A 30 8.47 18.16 -12.65
N ARG A 31 8.87 18.86 -13.72
CA ARG A 31 10.20 19.45 -13.84
C ARG A 31 10.50 20.44 -12.74
N TYR A 32 9.56 21.33 -12.50
CA TYR A 32 9.69 22.34 -11.47
C TYR A 32 9.83 21.71 -10.08
N VAL A 33 8.98 20.75 -9.73
CA VAL A 33 9.02 20.11 -8.40
C VAL A 33 10.27 19.25 -8.23
N MET A 34 10.66 18.47 -9.24
CA MET A 34 11.89 17.66 -9.17
C MET A 34 13.14 18.50 -8.97
N ARG A 35 13.28 19.61 -9.70
CA ARG A 35 14.41 20.53 -9.54
C ARG A 35 14.43 21.17 -8.16
N LEU A 36 13.25 21.53 -7.64
CA LEU A 36 13.11 22.11 -6.31
C LEU A 36 13.45 21.10 -5.19
N ASN A 37 12.97 19.86 -5.32
CA ASN A 37 13.31 18.75 -4.43
C ASN A 37 14.81 18.48 -4.44
N LEU A 38 15.41 18.31 -5.62
CA LEU A 38 16.84 18.02 -5.75
C LEU A 38 17.73 19.10 -5.13
N ASN A 39 17.42 20.37 -5.40
CA ASN A 39 18.14 21.48 -4.80
C ASN A 39 18.01 21.52 -3.27
N THR A 40 16.86 21.11 -2.73
CA THR A 40 16.61 21.06 -1.28
C THR A 40 17.29 19.87 -0.61
N LEU A 41 17.34 18.73 -1.29
CA LEU A 41 17.72 17.43 -0.73
C LEU A 41 19.20 17.09 -0.88
N GLN A 42 19.94 17.77 -1.77
CA GLN A 42 21.35 17.46 -2.09
C GLN A 42 22.26 17.33 -0.86
N ASP A 43 21.98 18.09 0.22
CA ASP A 43 22.81 18.13 1.43
C ASP A 43 22.17 17.41 2.63
N THR A 44 20.92 16.95 2.51
CA THR A 44 20.10 16.47 3.64
C THR A 44 19.54 15.06 3.43
N ALA A 45 19.37 14.61 2.19
CA ALA A 45 18.95 13.25 1.90
C ALA A 45 20.07 12.24 2.16
N HIS A 46 19.68 11.03 2.52
CA HIS A 46 20.59 9.91 2.67
C HIS A 46 21.25 9.57 1.30
N PRO A 47 22.56 9.23 1.24
CA PRO A 47 23.26 9.01 -0.03
C PRO A 47 22.61 7.97 -0.96
N ALA A 48 22.01 6.93 -0.38
CA ALA A 48 21.26 5.91 -1.12
C ALA A 48 20.16 6.49 -2.01
N TYR A 49 19.51 7.59 -1.58
CA TYR A 49 18.50 8.27 -2.39
C TYR A 49 19.13 9.01 -3.58
N LEU A 50 20.16 9.81 -3.32
CA LEU A 50 20.81 10.65 -4.34
C LEU A 50 21.47 9.80 -5.43
N GLU A 51 22.21 8.76 -5.02
CA GLU A 51 22.81 7.78 -5.94
C GLU A 51 21.74 6.97 -6.67
N GLY A 52 20.69 6.58 -5.94
CA GLY A 52 19.57 5.82 -6.45
C GLY A 52 18.76 6.57 -7.51
N LEU A 53 18.60 7.88 -7.38
CA LEU A 53 17.86 8.70 -8.35
C LEU A 53 18.61 8.77 -9.69
N ALA A 54 19.94 8.94 -9.64
CA ALA A 54 20.77 8.86 -10.83
C ALA A 54 20.69 7.48 -11.50
N ALA A 55 20.54 6.41 -10.71
CA ALA A 55 20.48 5.05 -11.20
C ALA A 55 19.07 4.62 -11.66
N SER A 56 17.98 5.17 -11.12
CA SER A 56 16.60 4.76 -11.43
C SER A 56 16.10 5.19 -12.81
N GLY A 57 16.89 6.00 -13.53
CA GLY A 57 16.53 6.54 -14.84
C GLY A 57 15.44 7.62 -14.80
N ILE A 58 15.14 8.10 -13.59
CA ILE A 58 14.21 9.20 -13.36
C ILE A 58 14.94 10.51 -13.69
N SER A 59 14.35 11.28 -14.60
CA SER A 59 14.88 12.57 -15.01
C SER A 59 14.03 13.70 -14.44
N PRO A 60 14.64 14.81 -13.98
CA PRO A 60 13.90 16.02 -13.69
C PRO A 60 13.16 16.59 -14.91
N GLU A 61 13.56 16.25 -16.14
CA GLU A 61 13.03 16.95 -17.33
C GLU A 61 11.68 16.43 -17.83
N ARG A 62 11.25 15.22 -17.42
CA ARG A 62 9.97 14.63 -17.84
C ARG A 62 9.46 13.61 -16.83
N ILE A 63 8.14 13.50 -16.72
CA ILE A 63 7.45 12.42 -16.03
C ILE A 63 7.96 11.06 -16.57
N PRO A 64 8.32 10.10 -15.71
CA PRO A 64 8.84 8.81 -16.13
C PRO A 64 7.75 7.92 -16.73
N ASP A 65 8.14 7.11 -17.72
CA ASP A 65 7.33 5.98 -18.16
C ASP A 65 7.53 4.83 -17.16
N VAL A 66 6.45 4.32 -16.58
CA VAL A 66 6.48 3.26 -15.57
C VAL A 66 7.14 2.00 -16.14
N ARG A 67 7.00 1.72 -17.44
CA ARG A 67 7.64 0.56 -18.10
C ARG A 67 9.16 0.73 -18.15
N ASP A 68 9.63 1.94 -18.41
CA ASP A 68 11.07 2.26 -18.42
C ASP A 68 11.65 2.21 -17.01
N MET A 69 10.89 2.60 -15.98
CA MET A 69 11.30 2.48 -14.58
C MET A 69 11.58 1.02 -14.19
N THR A 70 10.72 0.08 -14.60
CA THR A 70 10.95 -1.36 -14.36
C THR A 70 12.31 -1.80 -14.91
N ALA A 71 12.69 -1.36 -16.12
CA ALA A 71 13.97 -1.72 -16.70
C ALA A 71 15.15 -1.28 -15.83
N ASN A 72 15.08 -0.07 -15.25
CA ASN A 72 16.15 0.47 -14.43
C ASN A 72 16.21 -0.13 -13.03
N LEU A 73 15.05 -0.29 -12.37
CA LEU A 73 14.92 -0.86 -11.02
C LEU A 73 15.19 -2.36 -10.97
N SER A 74 15.08 -3.07 -12.10
CA SER A 74 15.36 -4.52 -12.16
C SER A 74 16.77 -4.88 -11.67
N ARG A 75 17.73 -3.94 -11.76
CA ARG A 75 19.08 -4.08 -11.22
C ARG A 75 19.13 -4.18 -9.69
N GLY A 76 18.16 -3.57 -9.00
CA GLY A 76 17.95 -3.69 -7.55
C GLY A 76 17.00 -4.84 -7.17
N GLY A 77 16.57 -5.66 -8.14
CA GLY A 77 15.59 -6.73 -7.91
C GLY A 77 14.15 -6.23 -7.75
N TRP A 78 13.84 -5.04 -8.28
CA TRP A 78 12.52 -4.43 -8.21
C TRP A 78 11.92 -4.18 -9.59
N GLY A 79 10.61 -4.29 -9.69
CA GLY A 79 9.80 -3.82 -10.81
C GLY A 79 8.85 -2.71 -10.40
N THR A 80 8.07 -2.24 -11.35
CA THR A 80 6.98 -1.28 -11.12
C THR A 80 5.69 -1.81 -11.72
N VAL A 81 4.57 -1.43 -11.12
CA VAL A 81 3.23 -1.63 -11.68
C VAL A 81 2.47 -0.32 -11.59
N ALA A 82 1.84 0.09 -12.68
CA ALA A 82 0.95 1.24 -12.64
C ALA A 82 -0.37 0.84 -11.94
N VAL A 83 -0.88 1.71 -11.08
CA VAL A 83 -2.14 1.52 -10.35
C VAL A 83 -3.00 2.77 -10.47
N ASP A 84 -4.32 2.58 -10.43
CA ASP A 84 -5.28 3.68 -10.46
C ASP A 84 -5.70 4.06 -9.04
N GLY A 85 -5.23 5.24 -8.60
CA GLY A 85 -5.52 5.79 -7.28
C GLY A 85 -5.20 4.85 -6.11
N LEU A 86 -6.15 4.74 -5.18
CA LEU A 86 -5.98 4.01 -3.93
C LEU A 86 -6.35 2.52 -4.08
N ILE A 87 -5.38 1.64 -3.85
CA ILE A 87 -5.55 0.18 -3.77
C ILE A 87 -5.65 -0.30 -2.31
N PRO A 88 -6.28 -1.46 -2.03
CA PRO A 88 -6.32 -2.02 -0.68
C PRO A 88 -4.92 -2.24 -0.10
N GLY A 89 -4.73 -1.96 1.20
CA GLY A 89 -3.42 -2.07 1.86
C GLY A 89 -2.78 -3.46 1.73
N VAL A 90 -3.58 -4.53 1.83
CA VAL A 90 -3.11 -5.91 1.61
C VAL A 90 -2.53 -6.11 0.21
N ALA A 91 -3.17 -5.57 -0.83
CA ALA A 91 -2.68 -5.66 -2.21
C ALA A 91 -1.43 -4.80 -2.42
N PHE A 92 -1.37 -3.61 -1.80
CA PHE A 92 -0.19 -2.76 -1.83
C PHE A 92 1.03 -3.45 -1.23
N PHE A 93 0.90 -4.06 -0.05
CA PHE A 93 1.98 -4.80 0.59
C PHE A 93 2.34 -6.08 -0.19
N ASP A 94 1.36 -6.79 -0.73
CA ASP A 94 1.59 -8.00 -1.54
C ASP A 94 2.39 -7.68 -2.82
N PHE A 95 2.09 -6.58 -3.51
CA PHE A 95 2.95 -6.09 -4.60
C PHE A 95 4.41 -5.90 -4.14
N GLN A 96 4.62 -5.22 -3.01
CA GLN A 96 5.97 -4.99 -2.49
C GLN A 96 6.68 -6.29 -2.08
N GLY A 97 5.94 -7.25 -1.51
CA GLY A 97 6.46 -8.59 -1.18
C GLY A 97 6.97 -9.33 -2.42
N HIS A 98 6.32 -9.12 -3.57
CA HIS A 98 6.78 -9.60 -4.87
C HIS A 98 7.87 -8.74 -5.54
N GLY A 99 8.39 -7.71 -4.84
CA GLY A 99 9.37 -6.78 -5.40
C GLY A 99 8.80 -5.91 -6.51
N LEU A 100 7.49 -5.61 -6.48
CA LEU A 100 6.82 -4.71 -7.40
C LEU A 100 6.43 -3.44 -6.64
N LEU A 101 6.86 -2.28 -7.13
CA LEU A 101 6.46 -0.98 -6.60
C LEU A 101 5.19 -0.49 -7.31
N PRO A 102 4.05 -0.34 -6.61
CA PRO A 102 2.87 0.31 -7.16
C PRO A 102 3.13 1.79 -7.41
N ILE A 103 2.84 2.27 -8.61
CA ILE A 103 3.02 3.67 -9.02
C ILE A 103 1.65 4.22 -9.42
N ALA A 104 1.12 5.15 -8.62
CA ALA A 104 -0.01 5.99 -9.03
C ALA A 104 0.40 6.81 -10.25
N THR A 105 -0.45 6.86 -11.28
CA THR A 105 -0.12 7.53 -12.54
C THR A 105 -0.53 8.99 -12.60
N ASP A 106 -1.39 9.46 -11.70
CA ASP A 106 -1.77 10.87 -11.64
C ASP A 106 -0.60 11.78 -11.28
N ILE A 107 -0.63 13.02 -11.74
CA ILE A 107 0.30 14.08 -11.35
C ILE A 107 -0.48 15.25 -10.75
N ARG A 108 0.06 15.82 -9.66
CA ARG A 108 -0.51 17.00 -9.01
C ARG A 108 -0.63 18.18 -9.98
N LYS A 109 -1.66 19.01 -9.77
CA LYS A 109 -1.93 20.21 -10.59
C LYS A 109 -1.00 21.37 -10.21
N VAL A 110 -0.83 22.33 -11.12
CA VAL A 110 -0.02 23.54 -10.89
C VAL A 110 -0.45 24.35 -9.68
N ASP A 111 -1.74 24.34 -9.35
CA ASP A 111 -2.31 25.05 -8.20
C ASP A 111 -2.07 24.32 -6.86
N ASN A 112 -1.73 23.03 -6.91
CA ASN A 112 -1.57 22.14 -5.75
C ASN A 112 -0.13 21.60 -5.64
N ILE A 113 0.88 22.37 -6.06
CA ILE A 113 2.28 21.90 -6.05
C ILE A 113 2.79 21.59 -4.63
N LEU A 114 2.44 22.45 -3.65
CA LEU A 114 2.94 22.35 -2.28
C LEU A 114 2.29 21.23 -1.47
N TYR A 115 1.11 20.76 -1.86
CA TYR A 115 0.34 19.75 -1.13
C TYR A 115 -0.55 18.96 -2.07
N THR A 116 -0.48 17.63 -1.97
CA THR A 116 -1.41 16.71 -2.64
C THR A 116 -2.12 15.86 -1.58
N PRO A 117 -3.46 15.72 -1.63
CA PRO A 117 -4.22 14.92 -0.67
C PRO A 117 -4.06 13.41 -0.88
N ALA A 118 -3.55 12.98 -2.03
CA ALA A 118 -3.29 11.57 -2.36
C ALA A 118 -1.89 11.42 -3.00
N PRO A 119 -1.27 10.24 -2.88
CA PRO A 119 -0.02 9.93 -3.57
C PRO A 119 -0.18 10.08 -5.09
N ASP A 120 0.75 10.79 -5.71
CA ASP A 120 0.83 11.00 -7.15
C ASP A 120 2.13 10.37 -7.70
N ILE A 121 2.31 10.34 -9.01
CA ILE A 121 3.49 9.76 -9.66
C ILE A 121 4.80 10.40 -9.15
N LEU A 122 4.77 11.66 -8.71
CA LEU A 122 5.93 12.30 -8.11
C LEU A 122 6.27 11.69 -6.76
N HIS A 123 5.27 11.48 -5.89
CA HIS A 123 5.48 10.79 -4.62
C HIS A 123 6.05 9.38 -4.84
N GLU A 124 5.41 8.59 -5.69
CA GLU A 124 5.78 7.19 -5.88
C GLU A 124 7.11 7.03 -6.63
N ALA A 125 7.25 7.70 -7.78
CA ALA A 125 8.45 7.57 -8.58
C ALA A 125 9.64 8.30 -7.97
N ALA A 126 9.48 9.54 -7.49
CA ALA A 126 10.62 10.30 -6.99
C ALA A 126 10.87 10.17 -5.49
N GLY A 127 9.89 9.72 -4.70
CA GLY A 127 10.06 9.45 -3.27
C GLY A 127 10.55 8.04 -3.00
N HIS A 128 9.78 7.02 -3.43
CA HIS A 128 10.04 5.61 -3.11
C HIS A 128 11.09 4.97 -4.02
N ALA A 129 10.96 5.10 -5.34
CA ALA A 129 11.76 4.31 -6.28
C ALA A 129 13.30 4.48 -6.16
N PRO A 130 13.87 5.69 -5.90
CA PRO A 130 15.32 5.88 -5.92
C PRO A 130 16.03 5.05 -4.85
N ILE A 131 15.54 5.08 -3.61
CA ILE A 131 16.22 4.44 -2.47
C ILE A 131 16.20 2.91 -2.55
N LEU A 132 15.28 2.32 -3.32
CA LEU A 132 15.24 0.87 -3.61
C LEU A 132 16.45 0.38 -4.42
N MET A 133 17.32 1.27 -4.91
CA MET A 133 18.60 0.87 -5.49
C MET A 133 19.62 0.45 -4.42
N ASN A 134 19.39 0.78 -3.14
CA ASN A 134 20.18 0.25 -2.03
C ASN A 134 19.69 -1.15 -1.64
N PRO A 135 20.55 -2.19 -1.66
CA PRO A 135 20.12 -3.58 -1.47
C PRO A 135 19.53 -3.86 -0.08
N THR A 136 20.09 -3.26 0.98
CA THR A 136 19.58 -3.45 2.35
C THR A 136 18.19 -2.84 2.50
N TYR A 137 17.99 -1.62 1.99
CA TYR A 137 16.68 -0.97 2.02
C TYR A 137 15.66 -1.68 1.13
N ALA A 138 16.08 -2.13 -0.05
CA ALA A 138 15.27 -2.93 -0.97
C ALA A 138 14.76 -4.23 -0.33
N GLU A 139 15.63 -4.95 0.40
CA GLU A 139 15.23 -6.15 1.12
C GLU A 139 14.31 -5.83 2.30
N PHE A 140 14.58 -4.74 3.03
CA PHE A 140 13.71 -4.25 4.09
C PHE A 140 12.29 -3.98 3.58
N VAL A 141 12.10 -3.23 2.50
CA VAL A 141 10.77 -2.92 1.96
C VAL A 141 10.08 -4.16 1.39
N ARG A 142 10.82 -5.07 0.73
CA ARG A 142 10.25 -6.34 0.25
C ARG A 142 9.71 -7.17 1.41
N ARG A 143 10.52 -7.32 2.45
CA ARG A 143 10.14 -8.02 3.67
C ARG A 143 8.95 -7.36 4.36
N PHE A 144 8.90 -6.02 4.34
CA PHE A 144 7.76 -5.26 4.84
C PHE A 144 6.48 -5.62 4.10
N GLY A 145 6.54 -5.72 2.78
CA GLY A 145 5.44 -6.18 1.94
C GLY A 145 4.97 -7.59 2.24
N GLU A 146 5.90 -8.54 2.39
CA GLU A 146 5.58 -9.93 2.78
C GLU A 146 4.82 -9.98 4.11
N ILE A 147 5.29 -9.24 5.12
CA ILE A 147 4.67 -9.21 6.44
C ILE A 147 3.32 -8.48 6.39
N GLY A 148 3.25 -7.35 5.67
CA GLY A 148 2.04 -6.54 5.53
C GLY A 148 0.90 -7.26 4.80
N ALA A 149 1.23 -8.13 3.85
CA ALA A 149 0.25 -8.97 3.18
C ALA A 149 -0.42 -9.98 4.12
N HIS A 150 0.25 -10.34 5.23
CA HIS A 150 -0.25 -11.29 6.24
C HIS A 150 -0.90 -10.62 7.45
N ALA A 151 -1.09 -9.29 7.44
CA ALA A 151 -1.63 -8.56 8.57
C ALA A 151 -3.16 -8.59 8.60
N PHE A 152 -3.75 -9.14 9.67
CA PHE A 152 -5.19 -9.10 9.84
C PHE A 152 -5.68 -7.66 10.07
N ASN A 153 -6.77 -7.31 9.37
CA ASN A 153 -7.60 -6.14 9.65
C ASN A 153 -8.85 -6.54 10.43
N HIS A 154 -9.51 -5.58 11.06
CA HIS A 154 -10.85 -5.81 11.61
C HIS A 154 -11.90 -5.62 10.50
N LYS A 155 -13.03 -6.31 10.63
CA LYS A 155 -14.16 -6.19 9.68
C LYS A 155 -14.57 -4.74 9.39
N ALA A 156 -14.66 -3.90 10.43
CA ALA A 156 -15.05 -2.49 10.30
C ALA A 156 -14.05 -1.62 9.49
N GLU A 157 -12.76 -2.00 9.47
CA GLU A 157 -11.73 -1.24 8.76
C GLU A 157 -11.86 -1.39 7.24
N HIS A 158 -12.41 -2.52 6.77
CA HIS A 158 -12.72 -2.72 5.35
C HIS A 158 -13.79 -1.75 4.86
N ASP A 159 -14.82 -1.51 5.68
CA ASP A 159 -15.90 -0.59 5.35
C ASP A 159 -15.39 0.86 5.33
N VAL A 160 -14.47 1.21 6.23
CA VAL A 160 -13.76 2.50 6.20
C VAL A 160 -12.95 2.66 4.91
N PHE A 161 -12.23 1.62 4.47
CA PHE A 161 -11.48 1.68 3.21
C PHE A 161 -12.39 1.91 2.00
N LYS A 162 -13.51 1.18 1.91
CA LYS A 162 -14.50 1.38 0.83
C LYS A 162 -15.08 2.80 0.84
N ALA A 163 -15.42 3.32 2.01
CA ALA A 163 -15.92 4.68 2.17
C ALA A 163 -14.87 5.72 1.77
N LEU A 164 -13.61 5.53 2.16
CA LEU A 164 -12.50 6.40 1.79
C LEU A 164 -12.26 6.39 0.28
N LYS A 165 -12.20 5.21 -0.34
CA LYS A 165 -12.04 5.08 -1.80
C LYS A 165 -13.17 5.80 -2.54
N LYS A 166 -14.42 5.65 -2.08
CA LYS A 166 -15.57 6.38 -2.64
C LYS A 166 -15.41 7.90 -2.50
N LEU A 167 -14.98 8.38 -1.34
CA LEU A 167 -14.73 9.82 -1.13
C LEU A 167 -13.67 10.36 -2.10
N THR A 168 -12.56 9.65 -2.29
CA THR A 168 -11.51 10.06 -3.23
C THR A 168 -12.05 10.14 -4.66
N ILE A 169 -12.80 9.14 -5.12
CA ILE A 169 -13.42 9.13 -6.45
C ILE A 169 -14.36 10.34 -6.62
N VAL A 170 -15.20 10.61 -5.62
CA VAL A 170 -16.15 11.74 -5.66
C VAL A 170 -15.42 13.09 -5.63
N LYS A 171 -14.31 13.23 -4.88
CA LYS A 171 -13.55 14.48 -4.82
C LYS A 171 -12.79 14.80 -6.12
N GLU A 172 -12.33 13.77 -6.83
CA GLU A 172 -11.57 13.95 -8.08
C GLU A 172 -12.46 13.98 -9.33
N SER A 173 -13.72 13.53 -9.23
CA SER A 173 -14.66 13.53 -10.35
C SER A 173 -15.10 14.95 -10.74
N PRO A 174 -14.95 15.35 -12.03
CA PRO A 174 -15.43 16.64 -12.50
C PRO A 174 -16.97 16.72 -12.59
N PHE A 175 -17.66 15.59 -12.41
CA PHE A 175 -19.12 15.50 -12.44
C PHE A 175 -19.75 15.53 -11.04
N SER A 176 -18.94 15.40 -9.99
CA SER A 176 -19.42 15.36 -8.61
C SER A 176 -19.77 16.76 -8.12
N THR A 177 -20.91 16.85 -7.41
CA THR A 177 -21.38 18.08 -6.77
C THR A 177 -20.81 18.21 -5.35
N ALA A 178 -20.87 19.42 -4.78
CA ALA A 178 -20.49 19.63 -3.38
C ALA A 178 -21.30 18.75 -2.40
N ALA A 179 -22.56 18.46 -2.73
CA ALA A 179 -23.43 17.59 -1.93
C ALA A 179 -22.97 16.12 -1.98
N ASP A 180 -22.49 15.65 -3.13
CA ASP A 180 -21.94 14.29 -3.26
C ASP A 180 -20.69 14.12 -2.38
N VAL A 181 -19.81 15.14 -2.36
CA VAL A 181 -18.61 15.16 -1.51
C VAL A 181 -19.00 15.14 -0.04
N GLU A 182 -19.92 16.01 0.38
CA GLU A 182 -20.39 16.07 1.78
C GLU A 182 -21.00 14.73 2.21
N GLN A 183 -21.82 14.10 1.37
CA GLN A 183 -22.40 12.79 1.67
C GLN A 183 -21.32 11.70 1.82
N ALA A 184 -20.29 11.71 0.98
CA ALA A 184 -19.18 10.76 1.09
C ALA A 184 -18.33 11.01 2.36
N GLU A 185 -18.14 12.27 2.76
CA GLU A 185 -17.45 12.63 4.01
C GLU A 185 -18.22 12.15 5.25
N VAL A 186 -19.55 12.34 5.28
CA VAL A 186 -20.40 11.83 6.36
C VAL A 186 -20.33 10.30 6.45
N ALA A 187 -20.46 9.60 5.32
CA ALA A 187 -20.37 8.14 5.30
C ALA A 187 -19.01 7.62 5.80
N LEU A 188 -17.91 8.31 5.47
CA LEU A 188 -16.58 7.99 5.99
C LEU A 188 -16.48 8.25 7.50
N ALA A 189 -17.06 9.35 7.99
CA ALA A 189 -17.07 9.66 9.42
C ALA A 189 -17.86 8.62 10.22
N GLU A 190 -19.02 8.19 9.72
CA GLU A 190 -19.85 7.16 10.36
C GLU A 190 -19.16 5.79 10.41
N THR A 191 -18.59 5.33 9.29
CA THR A 191 -17.86 4.04 9.25
C THR A 191 -16.68 4.01 10.22
N ARG A 192 -15.96 5.13 10.40
CA ARG A 192 -14.84 5.24 11.35
C ARG A 192 -15.23 5.06 12.82
N ILE A 193 -16.47 5.36 13.20
CA ILE A 193 -16.96 5.19 14.59
C ILE A 193 -16.98 3.71 14.98
N HIS A 194 -17.15 2.82 14.00
CA HIS A 194 -17.26 1.37 14.22
C HIS A 194 -15.90 0.66 14.34
N VAL A 195 -14.78 1.34 14.06
CA VAL A 195 -13.45 0.76 14.25
C VAL A 195 -13.07 0.80 15.73
N THR A 196 -12.91 -0.38 16.32
CA THR A 196 -12.46 -0.55 17.72
C THR A 196 -11.12 -1.28 17.76
N GLY A 197 -10.33 -1.02 18.80
CA GLY A 197 -9.00 -1.63 18.97
C GLY A 197 -7.97 -1.14 17.95
N ILE A 198 -6.88 -1.90 17.83
CA ILE A 198 -5.82 -1.71 16.83
C ILE A 198 -5.57 -3.08 16.22
N SER A 199 -5.74 -3.20 14.90
CA SER A 199 -5.47 -4.42 14.14
C SER A 199 -3.99 -4.54 13.79
N GLU A 200 -3.54 -5.73 13.35
CA GLU A 200 -2.17 -5.91 12.86
C GLU A 200 -1.92 -5.03 11.63
N ALA A 201 -2.95 -4.88 10.77
CA ALA A 201 -2.92 -4.00 9.61
C ALA A 201 -2.68 -2.52 10.00
N ASN A 202 -3.27 -2.06 11.12
CA ASN A 202 -3.01 -0.72 11.66
C ASN A 202 -1.59 -0.60 12.24
N GLU A 203 -1.11 -1.61 12.95
CA GLU A 203 0.22 -1.64 13.52
C GLU A 203 1.30 -1.56 12.44
N ILE A 204 1.21 -2.42 11.41
CA ILE A 204 2.16 -2.40 10.30
C ILE A 204 2.06 -1.10 9.48
N SER A 205 0.86 -0.53 9.32
CA SER A 205 0.69 0.77 8.67
C SER A 205 1.37 1.90 9.44
N ARG A 206 1.30 1.92 10.78
CA ARG A 206 2.04 2.90 11.59
C ARG A 206 3.53 2.70 11.48
N LEU A 207 4.00 1.46 11.52
CA LEU A 207 5.42 1.17 11.34
C LEU A 207 5.90 1.64 9.96
N PHE A 208 5.12 1.42 8.90
CA PHE A 208 5.43 1.89 7.54
C PHE A 208 5.48 3.42 7.49
N TRP A 209 4.50 4.09 8.11
CA TRP A 209 4.44 5.55 8.18
C TRP A 209 5.69 6.15 8.83
N TRP A 210 6.09 5.63 9.99
CA TRP A 210 7.22 6.16 10.76
C TRP A 210 8.59 5.71 10.25
N THR A 211 8.63 4.87 9.21
CA THR A 211 9.87 4.39 8.59
C THR A 211 9.92 4.73 7.11
N VAL A 212 9.25 3.95 6.26
CA VAL A 212 9.28 4.09 4.81
C VAL A 212 8.77 5.46 4.34
N GLU A 213 7.73 6.02 4.98
CA GLU A 213 7.16 7.32 4.57
C GLU A 213 7.86 8.53 5.22
N PHE A 214 8.01 8.51 6.55
CA PHE A 214 8.46 9.65 7.35
C PHE A 214 9.62 9.29 8.29
N GLY A 215 10.56 8.47 7.80
CA GLY A 215 11.76 8.09 8.54
C GLY A 215 12.95 9.02 8.32
N LEU A 216 13.73 9.18 9.40
CA LEU A 216 15.04 9.82 9.41
C LEU A 216 16.12 8.81 9.83
N ILE A 217 17.38 9.02 9.44
CA ILE A 217 18.48 8.09 9.70
C ILE A 217 19.76 8.80 10.15
N GLY A 218 20.55 8.19 11.03
CA GLY A 218 21.86 8.66 11.46
C GLY A 218 21.86 9.37 12.81
N ASP A 219 22.66 10.43 12.94
CA ASP A 219 22.77 11.21 14.19
C ASP A 219 21.47 11.99 14.45
N ILE A 220 20.84 11.79 15.60
CA ILE A 220 19.60 12.49 15.98
C ILE A 220 19.71 14.02 15.97
N ASN A 221 20.92 14.56 16.19
CA ASN A 221 21.17 16.01 16.17
C ASN A 221 21.40 16.55 14.76
N ASN A 222 21.73 15.68 13.80
CA ASN A 222 21.91 16.04 12.40
C ASN A 222 21.50 14.86 11.49
N PRO A 223 20.21 14.48 11.49
CA PRO A 223 19.78 13.28 10.81
C PRO A 223 19.61 13.53 9.31
N GLN A 224 19.73 12.46 8.54
CA GLN A 224 19.47 12.47 7.10
C GLN A 224 18.04 11.98 6.79
N ILE A 225 17.51 12.44 5.66
CA ILE A 225 16.17 12.10 5.20
C ILE A 225 16.21 10.83 4.34
N TYR A 226 15.36 9.85 4.64
CA TYR A 226 15.18 8.68 3.77
C TYR A 226 13.71 8.32 3.49
N GLY A 227 12.76 8.83 4.29
CA GLY A 227 11.34 8.56 4.10
C GLY A 227 10.78 9.21 2.83
N ALA A 228 9.99 8.47 2.06
CA ALA A 228 9.48 8.88 0.75
C ALA A 228 8.56 10.11 0.80
N GLY A 229 7.71 10.23 1.84
CA GLY A 229 6.88 11.41 2.08
C GLY A 229 7.73 12.68 2.28
N LEU A 230 8.85 12.56 2.99
CA LEU A 230 9.81 13.66 3.16
C LEU A 230 10.57 13.96 1.86
N LEU A 231 11.00 12.92 1.13
CA LEU A 231 11.77 13.06 -0.12
C LEU A 231 10.96 13.63 -1.29
N SER A 232 9.64 13.46 -1.26
CA SER A 232 8.74 13.94 -2.32
C SER A 232 8.09 15.30 -2.01
N SER A 233 8.21 15.79 -0.78
CA SER A 233 7.61 17.05 -0.32
C SER A 233 8.66 18.11 0.01
N VAL A 234 8.72 19.16 -0.81
CA VAL A 234 9.60 20.32 -0.61
C VAL A 234 9.36 21.00 0.76
N GLY A 235 8.10 21.10 1.17
CA GLY A 235 7.74 21.74 2.44
C GLY A 235 8.19 20.89 3.62
N GLU A 236 7.90 19.59 3.55
CA GLU A 236 8.09 18.66 4.65
C GLU A 236 9.56 18.27 4.84
N SER A 237 10.33 18.08 3.76
CA SER A 237 11.80 17.87 3.81
C SER A 237 12.54 18.98 4.55
N ARG A 238 12.07 20.23 4.47
CA ARG A 238 12.68 21.34 5.20
C ARG A 238 12.16 21.39 6.63
N HIS A 239 10.85 21.23 6.81
CA HIS A 239 10.21 21.30 8.11
C HIS A 239 10.75 20.24 9.08
N CYS A 240 10.94 19.01 8.59
CA CYS A 240 11.34 17.85 9.40
C CYS A 240 12.67 18.03 10.13
N LEU A 241 13.60 18.82 9.57
CA LEU A 241 14.91 19.09 10.16
C LEU A 241 14.95 20.31 11.08
N THR A 242 13.84 21.06 11.21
CA THR A 242 13.76 22.21 12.14
C THR A 242 13.49 21.77 13.59
N ASP A 243 13.70 22.69 14.54
CA ASP A 243 13.37 22.50 15.96
C ASP A 243 11.85 22.43 16.24
N ALA A 244 11.01 22.73 15.24
CA ALA A 244 9.56 22.57 15.36
C ALA A 244 9.12 21.09 15.35
N VAL A 245 9.99 20.18 14.88
CA VAL A 245 9.71 18.75 14.77
C VAL A 245 10.55 17.99 15.79
N THR A 246 9.85 17.30 16.70
CA THR A 246 10.48 16.50 17.75
C THR A 246 11.07 15.23 17.16
N LYS A 247 12.38 15.01 17.35
CA LYS A 247 13.07 13.84 16.84
C LYS A 247 13.26 12.82 17.97
N HIS A 248 12.92 11.57 17.70
CA HIS A 248 13.04 10.47 18.65
C HIS A 248 14.01 9.42 18.10
N PRO A 249 14.86 8.79 18.94
CA PRO A 249 15.50 7.55 18.54
C PRO A 249 14.42 6.53 18.15
N PHE A 250 14.67 5.79 17.07
CA PHE A 250 13.73 4.77 16.62
C PHE A 250 13.54 3.69 17.70
N SER A 251 12.28 3.30 17.90
CA SER A 251 11.87 2.22 18.79
C SER A 251 10.60 1.61 18.23
N LEU A 252 10.59 0.29 18.03
CA LEU A 252 9.42 -0.44 17.53
C LEU A 252 8.18 -0.13 18.38
N ALA A 253 8.28 -0.32 19.69
CA ALA A 253 7.17 -0.11 20.62
C ALA A 253 6.60 1.33 20.54
N LYS A 254 7.47 2.34 20.40
CA LYS A 254 7.01 3.72 20.30
C LYS A 254 6.38 4.01 18.93
N ALA A 255 6.99 3.54 17.83
CA ALA A 255 6.45 3.71 16.48
C ALA A 255 5.04 3.09 16.36
N LEU A 256 4.83 1.89 16.92
CA LEU A 256 3.52 1.22 16.93
C LEU A 256 2.48 1.98 17.77
N ALA A 257 2.90 2.61 18.87
CA ALA A 257 2.01 3.37 19.75
C ALA A 257 1.66 4.77 19.20
N THR A 258 2.52 5.39 18.38
CA THR A 258 2.31 6.75 17.85
C THR A 258 1.32 6.73 16.68
N LYS A 259 0.18 7.42 16.86
CA LYS A 259 -0.80 7.66 15.78
C LYS A 259 -0.29 8.74 14.84
N HIS A 260 -0.48 8.55 13.54
CA HIS A 260 -0.13 9.55 12.53
C HIS A 260 -1.36 10.35 12.06
N ASP A 261 -1.10 11.59 11.61
CA ASP A 261 -2.07 12.47 10.98
C ASP A 261 -1.64 12.72 9.53
N VAL A 262 -2.50 12.33 8.59
CA VAL A 262 -2.27 12.46 7.14
C VAL A 262 -2.64 13.85 6.61
N THR A 263 -3.28 14.71 7.44
CA THR A 263 -3.84 15.99 7.01
C THR A 263 -2.95 17.19 7.31
N SER A 264 -1.87 16.99 8.05
CA SER A 264 -0.95 18.05 8.45
C SER A 264 0.50 17.58 8.44
N MET A 265 1.45 18.53 8.40
CA MET A 265 2.87 18.22 8.48
C MET A 265 3.23 17.53 9.80
N GLN A 266 4.15 16.57 9.74
CA GLN A 266 4.52 15.77 10.90
C GLN A 266 5.21 16.61 12.00
N LYS A 267 4.73 16.46 13.24
CA LYS A 267 5.24 17.18 14.43
C LYS A 267 6.29 16.39 15.21
N GLU A 268 6.35 15.09 15.00
CA GLU A 268 7.34 14.19 15.56
C GLU A 268 7.80 13.19 14.50
N LEU A 269 9.05 12.76 14.58
CA LEU A 269 9.67 11.80 13.66
C LEU A 269 10.64 10.88 14.40
N PHE A 270 10.95 9.74 13.78
CA PHE A 270 11.87 8.75 14.31
C PHE A 270 13.17 8.71 13.51
N VAL A 271 14.29 8.65 14.23
CA VAL A 271 15.64 8.56 13.69
C VAL A 271 16.19 7.16 13.96
N CYS A 272 16.33 6.33 12.92
CA CYS A 272 17.00 5.04 13.03
C CYS A 272 18.53 5.18 12.88
N GLU A 273 19.27 4.24 13.45
CA GLU A 273 20.73 4.20 13.37
C GLU A 273 21.19 3.66 12.01
N SER A 274 20.45 2.71 11.46
CA SER A 274 20.74 2.06 10.18
C SER A 274 19.50 1.38 9.59
N PHE A 275 19.56 0.99 8.32
CA PHE A 275 18.52 0.13 7.73
C PHE A 275 18.50 -1.28 8.34
N GLU A 276 19.61 -1.76 8.91
CA GLU A 276 19.62 -3.06 9.59
C GLU A 276 18.78 -3.03 10.88
N GLN A 277 18.83 -1.91 11.63
CA GLN A 277 17.97 -1.72 12.79
C GLN A 277 16.47 -1.82 12.41
N LEU A 278 16.10 -1.31 11.23
CA LEU A 278 14.72 -1.39 10.74
C LEU A 278 14.34 -2.83 10.36
N ARG A 279 15.26 -3.59 9.73
CA ARG A 279 15.08 -5.02 9.45
C ARG A 279 14.87 -5.83 10.73
N GLU A 280 15.74 -5.65 11.73
CA GLU A 280 15.64 -6.35 13.01
C GLU A 280 14.32 -6.05 13.71
N ALA A 281 13.90 -4.78 13.74
CA ALA A 281 12.63 -4.38 14.33
C ALA A 281 11.42 -4.93 13.56
N LEU A 282 11.53 -5.07 12.24
CA LEU A 282 10.47 -5.66 11.42
C LEU A 282 10.34 -7.17 11.69
N GLU A 283 11.43 -7.91 11.87
CA GLU A 283 11.38 -9.31 12.29
C GLU A 283 10.85 -9.46 13.73
N GLU A 284 11.22 -8.56 14.65
CA GLU A 284 10.65 -8.51 16.00
C GLU A 284 9.13 -8.30 15.94
N PHE A 285 8.67 -7.38 15.08
CA PHE A 285 7.24 -7.16 14.85
C PHE A 285 6.55 -8.41 14.28
N ALA A 286 7.16 -9.06 13.29
CA ALA A 286 6.63 -10.30 12.70
C ALA A 286 6.36 -11.39 13.74
N GLN A 287 7.23 -11.57 14.75
CA GLN A 287 7.04 -12.55 15.82
C GLN A 287 5.76 -12.30 16.66
N THR A 288 5.22 -11.08 16.63
CA THR A 288 3.98 -10.73 17.34
C THR A 288 2.72 -11.06 16.53
N MET A 289 2.86 -11.24 15.21
CA MET A 289 1.74 -11.38 14.29
C MET A 289 1.21 -12.82 14.21
N SER A 290 -0.06 -12.93 13.85
CA SER A 290 -0.81 -14.18 13.76
C SER A 290 -0.21 -15.20 12.80
N TYR A 291 0.41 -14.74 11.70
CA TYR A 291 0.99 -15.65 10.71
C TYR A 291 2.28 -16.34 11.20
N VAL A 292 2.96 -15.79 12.22
CA VAL A 292 4.10 -16.43 12.89
C VAL A 292 3.68 -17.12 14.19
N ARG A 293 2.83 -16.46 14.97
CA ARG A 293 2.42 -16.92 16.30
C ARG A 293 1.38 -18.06 16.26
N GLY A 294 0.48 -18.03 15.29
CA GLY A 294 -0.60 -19.00 15.15
C GLY A 294 -1.47 -19.14 16.41
N GLY A 295 -1.87 -20.38 16.69
CA GLY A 295 -2.65 -20.79 17.85
C GLY A 295 -4.00 -20.06 17.96
N LEU A 296 -4.49 -19.99 19.20
CA LEU A 296 -5.72 -19.26 19.51
C LEU A 296 -5.63 -17.76 19.21
N HIS A 297 -4.41 -17.20 19.26
CA HIS A 297 -4.21 -15.81 18.90
C HIS A 297 -4.60 -15.56 17.43
N GLY A 298 -4.05 -16.36 16.52
CA GLY A 298 -4.36 -16.28 15.10
C GLY A 298 -5.81 -16.64 14.79
N LEU A 299 -6.36 -17.67 15.44
CA LEU A 299 -7.76 -18.06 15.28
C LEU A 299 -8.72 -16.92 15.63
N THR A 300 -8.51 -16.25 16.77
CA THR A 300 -9.34 -15.12 17.20
C THR A 300 -9.27 -13.99 16.18
N LYS A 301 -8.07 -13.61 15.69
CA LYS A 301 -7.94 -12.54 14.68
C LYS A 301 -8.60 -12.90 13.35
N ALA A 302 -8.50 -14.15 12.91
CA ALA A 302 -9.15 -14.63 11.70
C ALA A 302 -10.68 -14.45 11.79
N VAL A 303 -11.28 -14.79 12.94
CA VAL A 303 -12.71 -14.57 13.22
C VAL A 303 -13.06 -13.09 13.28
N GLU A 304 -12.28 -12.28 14.00
CA GLU A 304 -12.50 -10.83 14.10
C GLU A 304 -12.38 -10.10 12.75
N SER A 305 -11.59 -10.64 11.82
CA SER A 305 -11.46 -10.09 10.47
C SER A 305 -12.73 -10.24 9.64
N GLY A 306 -13.47 -11.34 9.82
CA GLY A 306 -14.64 -11.69 9.01
C GLY A 306 -14.34 -11.80 7.50
N ASN A 307 -13.08 -12.06 7.14
CA ASN A 307 -12.60 -12.15 5.76
C ASN A 307 -12.06 -13.55 5.45
N LEU A 308 -11.84 -13.83 4.17
CA LEU A 308 -11.13 -15.02 3.73
C LEU A 308 -9.80 -15.12 4.49
N SER A 309 -9.57 -16.26 5.11
CA SER A 309 -8.42 -16.52 5.96
C SER A 309 -7.91 -17.93 5.72
N THR A 310 -6.62 -18.14 5.97
CA THR A 310 -5.98 -19.45 6.00
C THR A 310 -5.51 -19.74 7.42
N LEU A 311 -5.90 -20.90 7.95
CA LEU A 311 -5.37 -21.47 9.18
C LEU A 311 -4.49 -22.65 8.82
N VAL A 312 -3.21 -22.61 9.18
CA VAL A 312 -2.25 -23.69 8.96
C VAL A 312 -2.07 -24.48 10.25
N PHE A 313 -2.12 -25.80 10.15
CA PHE A 313 -1.96 -26.72 11.26
C PHE A 313 -0.56 -27.36 11.23
N ASP A 314 -0.09 -27.83 12.38
CA ASP A 314 1.21 -28.52 12.54
C ASP A 314 1.40 -29.74 11.63
N SER A 315 0.29 -30.35 11.16
CA SER A 315 0.27 -31.42 10.18
C SER A 315 0.62 -30.97 8.76
N GLY A 316 0.69 -29.67 8.49
CA GLY A 316 0.83 -29.08 7.16
C GLY A 316 -0.50 -28.82 6.44
N LEU A 317 -1.63 -29.20 7.07
CA LEU A 317 -2.96 -28.91 6.57
C LEU A 317 -3.25 -27.41 6.64
N SER A 318 -3.91 -26.87 5.62
CA SER A 318 -4.45 -25.52 5.58
C SER A 318 -5.97 -25.56 5.45
N LEU A 319 -6.68 -24.88 6.35
CA LEU A 319 -8.11 -24.61 6.25
C LEU A 319 -8.30 -23.20 5.70
N VAL A 320 -8.92 -23.09 4.52
CA VAL A 320 -9.10 -21.84 3.78
C VAL A 320 -10.59 -21.53 3.66
N GLY A 321 -11.04 -20.45 4.29
CA GLY A 321 -12.45 -20.03 4.27
C GLY A 321 -12.69 -18.74 5.04
N VAL A 322 -13.95 -18.37 5.28
CA VAL A 322 -14.32 -17.16 6.03
C VAL A 322 -14.84 -17.53 7.42
N PRO A 323 -14.03 -17.40 8.49
CA PRO A 323 -14.50 -17.64 9.86
C PRO A 323 -15.55 -16.59 10.25
N ASP A 324 -16.65 -17.03 10.87
CA ASP A 324 -17.80 -16.18 11.20
C ASP A 324 -18.12 -16.18 12.69
N THR A 325 -18.37 -17.36 13.28
CA THR A 325 -18.70 -17.48 14.70
C THR A 325 -17.65 -18.26 15.45
N HIS A 326 -17.35 -17.84 16.68
CA HIS A 326 -16.43 -18.53 17.58
C HIS A 326 -17.06 -18.70 18.97
N GLU A 327 -17.27 -19.95 19.34
CA GLU A 327 -17.76 -20.36 20.65
C GLU A 327 -16.67 -21.12 21.41
N ILE A 328 -16.60 -20.91 22.72
CA ILE A 328 -15.62 -21.56 23.59
C ILE A 328 -16.37 -22.43 24.60
N HIS A 329 -16.06 -23.72 24.59
CA HIS A 329 -16.64 -24.75 25.44
C HIS A 329 -15.52 -25.42 26.23
N GLU A 330 -15.28 -24.97 27.46
CA GLU A 330 -14.13 -25.40 28.27
C GLU A 330 -12.80 -25.11 27.53
N SER A 331 -12.09 -26.12 27.04
CA SER A 331 -10.87 -25.97 26.23
C SER A 331 -11.10 -26.07 24.72
N LEU A 332 -12.32 -26.43 24.30
CA LEU A 332 -12.71 -26.56 22.90
C LEU A 332 -13.11 -25.21 22.29
N HIS A 333 -12.56 -24.93 21.12
CA HIS A 333 -12.94 -23.82 20.25
C HIS A 333 -13.77 -24.37 19.09
N LEU A 334 -15.05 -24.02 19.06
CA LEU A 334 -15.95 -24.31 17.94
C LEU A 334 -16.02 -23.07 17.05
N VAL A 335 -15.53 -23.19 15.83
CA VAL A 335 -15.52 -22.11 14.84
C VAL A 335 -16.30 -22.51 13.60
N LYS A 336 -17.28 -21.70 13.22
CA LYS A 336 -18.00 -21.89 11.95
C LYS A 336 -17.41 -20.99 10.90
N LEU A 337 -17.04 -21.58 9.77
CA LEU A 337 -16.69 -20.90 8.55
C LEU A 337 -17.93 -20.88 7.66
N THR A 338 -18.20 -19.74 7.01
CA THR A 338 -19.38 -19.55 6.17
C THR A 338 -19.03 -19.54 4.69
N GLY A 339 -19.94 -20.07 3.87
CA GLY A 339 -19.78 -20.15 2.43
C GLY A 339 -18.65 -21.10 2.00
N PRO A 340 -18.22 -21.03 0.72
CA PRO A 340 -17.27 -21.98 0.17
C PRO A 340 -15.95 -22.01 0.96
N THR A 341 -15.61 -23.20 1.46
CA THR A 341 -14.39 -23.47 2.24
C THR A 341 -13.58 -24.58 1.56
N ALA A 342 -12.28 -24.66 1.79
CA ALA A 342 -11.45 -25.74 1.28
C ALA A 342 -10.38 -26.17 2.28
N LEU A 343 -9.97 -27.43 2.19
CA LEU A 343 -8.75 -27.93 2.83
C LEU A 343 -7.67 -28.13 1.77
N ALA A 344 -6.47 -27.66 2.08
CA ALA A 344 -5.32 -27.73 1.22
C ALA A 344 -4.09 -28.25 1.97
N ALA A 345 -3.14 -28.79 1.23
CA ALA A 345 -1.85 -29.21 1.76
C ALA A 345 -0.81 -29.06 0.64
N ASN A 346 0.43 -28.73 0.99
CA ASN A 346 1.52 -28.61 0.01
C ASN A 346 1.20 -27.66 -1.17
N GLY A 347 0.44 -26.58 -0.90
CA GLY A 347 0.05 -25.58 -1.91
C GLY A 347 -1.07 -26.01 -2.86
N GLU A 348 -1.68 -27.19 -2.64
CA GLU A 348 -2.74 -27.73 -3.50
C GLU A 348 -4.00 -28.09 -2.70
N VAL A 349 -5.16 -27.97 -3.35
CA VAL A 349 -6.45 -28.39 -2.77
C VAL A 349 -6.47 -29.90 -2.62
N MET A 350 -6.83 -30.40 -1.44
CA MET A 350 -6.91 -31.84 -1.20
C MET A 350 -8.10 -32.46 -1.96
N THR A 351 -7.93 -33.71 -2.39
CA THR A 351 -8.98 -34.41 -3.15
C THR A 351 -10.27 -34.56 -2.33
N GLY A 352 -11.39 -34.07 -2.87
CA GLY A 352 -12.69 -34.10 -2.21
C GLY A 352 -12.80 -33.16 -1.00
N GLN A 353 -11.97 -32.11 -0.98
CA GLN A 353 -11.96 -31.06 0.05
C GLN A 353 -11.92 -29.64 -0.56
N GLY A 354 -12.44 -29.47 -1.77
CA GLY A 354 -12.48 -28.18 -2.46
C GLY A 354 -13.72 -27.35 -2.12
N LEU A 355 -13.79 -26.17 -2.72
CA LEU A 355 -14.88 -25.20 -2.53
C LEU A 355 -16.28 -25.77 -2.85
N ALA A 356 -16.37 -26.73 -3.77
CA ALA A 356 -17.62 -27.40 -4.13
C ALA A 356 -18.01 -28.50 -3.14
N ASP A 357 -17.02 -29.09 -2.45
CA ASP A 357 -17.25 -30.12 -1.43
C ASP A 357 -17.77 -29.49 -0.12
N HIS A 358 -17.32 -28.26 0.19
CA HIS A 358 -17.74 -27.49 1.36
C HIS A 358 -18.40 -26.16 0.99
N SER A 359 -19.44 -26.21 0.15
CA SER A 359 -20.06 -25.00 -0.44
C SER A 359 -20.77 -24.09 0.58
N GLU A 360 -21.30 -24.68 1.65
CA GLU A 360 -22.08 -23.97 2.68
C GLU A 360 -21.24 -23.50 3.88
N GLY A 361 -19.99 -23.99 4.01
CA GLY A 361 -19.14 -23.71 5.15
C GLY A 361 -18.41 -24.93 5.68
N PHE A 362 -17.72 -24.73 6.79
CA PHE A 362 -16.98 -25.76 7.52
C PHE A 362 -17.09 -25.52 9.02
N THR A 363 -17.25 -26.57 9.82
CA THR A 363 -17.23 -26.44 11.29
C THR A 363 -15.90 -26.97 11.82
N LEU A 364 -15.04 -26.07 12.25
CA LEU A 364 -13.79 -26.39 12.91
C LEU A 364 -14.05 -26.65 14.41
N LEU A 365 -13.67 -27.83 14.87
CA LEU A 365 -13.55 -28.15 16.29
C LEU A 365 -12.06 -28.23 16.62
N HIS A 366 -11.55 -27.29 17.41
CA HIS A 366 -10.15 -27.20 17.74
C HIS A 366 -9.95 -27.17 19.26
N GLY A 367 -9.28 -28.18 19.81
CA GLY A 367 -9.03 -28.27 21.24
C GLY A 367 -8.06 -29.42 21.58
N PRO A 368 -7.29 -29.29 22.68
CA PRO A 368 -6.25 -30.25 23.02
C PRO A 368 -6.82 -31.65 23.33
N GLU A 369 -7.93 -31.74 24.07
CA GLU A 369 -8.54 -33.03 24.43
C GLU A 369 -9.07 -33.77 23.20
N LEU A 370 -9.72 -33.03 22.28
CA LEU A 370 -10.16 -33.59 21.01
C LEU A 370 -8.97 -34.08 20.18
N ASN A 371 -7.91 -33.29 20.08
CA ASN A 371 -6.69 -33.67 19.35
C ASN A 371 -6.09 -34.97 19.88
N GLU A 372 -5.97 -35.15 21.20
CA GLU A 372 -5.47 -36.38 21.81
C GLU A 372 -6.30 -37.61 21.44
N VAL A 373 -7.62 -37.46 21.41
CA VAL A 373 -8.56 -38.52 21.03
C VAL A 373 -8.40 -38.83 19.54
N LEU A 374 -8.44 -37.81 18.68
CA LEU A 374 -8.34 -37.97 17.22
C LEU A 374 -7.00 -38.57 16.78
N MET A 375 -5.93 -38.47 17.57
CA MET A 375 -4.66 -39.13 17.29
C MET A 375 -4.69 -40.66 17.50
N GLN A 376 -5.61 -41.15 18.33
CA GLN A 376 -5.65 -42.56 18.74
C GLN A 376 -6.67 -43.41 17.97
N VAL A 377 -7.65 -42.77 17.33
CA VAL A 377 -8.74 -43.48 16.66
C VAL A 377 -8.30 -44.24 15.40
N LYS A 378 -9.11 -45.22 14.98
CA LYS A 378 -8.89 -46.03 13.78
C LYS A 378 -10.13 -46.05 12.88
N VAL A 379 -9.89 -46.25 11.59
CA VAL A 379 -10.97 -46.47 10.61
C VAL A 379 -11.82 -47.67 11.02
N GLY A 380 -13.14 -47.50 10.98
CA GLY A 380 -14.13 -48.49 11.38
C GLY A 380 -14.61 -48.36 12.83
N GLU A 381 -13.96 -47.53 13.66
CA GLU A 381 -14.41 -47.25 15.03
C GLU A 381 -15.56 -46.24 15.04
N GLN A 382 -16.37 -46.27 16.11
CA GLN A 382 -17.38 -45.25 16.39
C GLN A 382 -16.75 -44.17 17.26
N LEU A 383 -16.76 -42.93 16.80
CA LEU A 383 -16.47 -41.78 17.66
C LEU A 383 -17.71 -41.46 18.50
N ASP A 384 -17.49 -41.27 19.80
CA ASP A 384 -18.44 -40.73 20.77
C ASP A 384 -17.62 -39.86 21.75
N TRP A 385 -17.55 -38.56 21.47
CA TRP A 385 -16.67 -37.63 22.16
C TRP A 385 -17.42 -36.37 22.60
N LYS A 386 -17.17 -35.90 23.82
CA LYS A 386 -17.87 -34.76 24.42
C LYS A 386 -16.93 -33.89 25.24
N GLU A 387 -17.09 -32.58 25.12
CA GLU A 387 -16.48 -31.56 25.98
C GLU A 387 -17.45 -30.39 26.16
N GLY A 388 -17.63 -29.90 27.39
CA GLY A 388 -18.65 -28.90 27.70
C GLY A 388 -20.06 -29.25 27.16
N ALA A 389 -20.64 -28.36 26.37
CA ALA A 389 -21.94 -28.55 25.72
C ALA A 389 -21.85 -29.23 24.34
N VAL A 390 -20.64 -29.48 23.83
CA VAL A 390 -20.39 -30.04 22.51
C VAL A 390 -20.26 -31.56 22.60
N HIS A 391 -21.05 -32.27 21.80
CA HIS A 391 -21.01 -33.73 21.69
C HIS A 391 -20.98 -34.16 20.22
N VAL A 392 -19.96 -34.92 19.84
CA VAL A 392 -19.74 -35.41 18.47
C VAL A 392 -19.82 -36.93 18.45
N THR A 393 -20.66 -37.45 17.56
CA THR A 393 -20.72 -38.90 17.30
C THR A 393 -20.67 -39.18 15.81
N GLY A 394 -20.13 -40.33 15.41
CA GLY A 394 -20.12 -40.75 14.00
C GLY A 394 -19.22 -41.97 13.78
N GLN A 395 -19.38 -42.65 12.64
CA GLN A 395 -18.50 -43.76 12.28
C GLN A 395 -17.27 -43.22 11.56
N ILE A 396 -16.07 -43.59 11.98
CA ILE A 396 -14.83 -43.13 11.33
C ILE A 396 -14.64 -43.91 10.02
N SER A 397 -14.87 -43.23 8.90
CA SER A 397 -14.79 -43.81 7.56
C SER A 397 -13.40 -43.68 6.93
N ALA A 398 -12.67 -42.61 7.25
CA ALA A 398 -11.33 -42.39 6.73
C ALA A 398 -10.46 -41.56 7.68
N ILE A 399 -9.15 -41.71 7.53
CA ILE A 399 -8.11 -40.89 8.17
C ILE A 399 -7.17 -40.45 7.05
N GLN A 400 -6.93 -39.15 6.94
CA GLN A 400 -6.02 -38.57 5.96
C GLN A 400 -4.78 -38.01 6.64
N ASN A 401 -3.62 -38.29 6.06
CA ASN A 401 -2.34 -37.80 6.53
C ASN A 401 -1.76 -36.79 5.55
N VAL A 402 -1.13 -35.74 6.07
CA VAL A 402 -0.32 -34.77 5.32
C VAL A 402 1.11 -34.90 5.84
N ASP A 403 2.06 -35.10 4.93
CA ASP A 403 3.49 -35.25 5.24
C ASP A 403 3.81 -36.25 6.37
N GLY A 404 3.05 -37.34 6.43
CA GLY A 404 3.20 -38.40 7.44
C GLY A 404 2.52 -38.12 8.79
N HIS A 405 1.94 -36.93 8.98
CA HIS A 405 1.18 -36.55 10.16
C HIS A 405 -0.33 -36.72 9.91
N ARG A 406 -1.07 -37.15 10.93
CA ARG A 406 -2.54 -37.23 10.83
C ARG A 406 -3.10 -35.81 10.78
N ALA A 407 -3.85 -35.51 9.72
CA ALA A 407 -4.38 -34.17 9.48
C ALA A 407 -5.91 -34.13 9.57
N LEU A 408 -6.59 -35.21 9.16
CA LEU A 408 -8.05 -35.25 9.07
C LEU A 408 -8.60 -36.60 9.51
N VAL A 409 -9.68 -36.56 10.28
CA VAL A 409 -10.53 -37.73 10.58
C VAL A 409 -11.90 -37.46 9.98
N ILE A 410 -12.39 -38.38 9.15
CA ILE A 410 -13.67 -38.25 8.46
C ILE A 410 -14.68 -39.18 9.12
N LEU A 411 -15.81 -38.60 9.51
CA LEU A 411 -16.95 -39.30 10.07
C LEU A 411 -18.06 -39.44 9.02
N GLU A 412 -18.72 -40.59 8.99
CA GLU A 412 -19.99 -40.80 8.29
C GLU A 412 -21.15 -40.94 9.29
N GLY A 413 -22.33 -40.46 8.90
CA GLY A 413 -23.51 -40.45 9.76
C GLY A 413 -23.28 -39.65 11.05
N ALA A 414 -22.57 -38.54 10.93
CA ALA A 414 -22.13 -37.72 12.05
C ALA A 414 -23.28 -36.95 12.69
N ARG A 415 -23.17 -36.72 14.00
CA ARG A 415 -24.05 -35.81 14.75
C ARG A 415 -23.20 -34.90 15.61
N LEU A 416 -23.40 -33.60 15.44
CA LEU A 416 -22.86 -32.55 16.28
C LEU A 416 -24.00 -31.99 17.13
N THR A 417 -23.92 -32.15 18.45
CA THR A 417 -24.82 -31.49 19.39
C THR A 417 -24.07 -30.35 20.07
N ASN A 418 -24.66 -29.16 20.07
CA ASN A 418 -24.15 -27.98 20.77
C ASN A 418 -25.30 -27.28 21.49
N ASP A 419 -25.17 -27.01 22.79
CA ASP A 419 -26.22 -26.41 23.63
C ASP A 419 -27.61 -27.07 23.49
N GLY A 420 -27.62 -28.40 23.35
CA GLY A 420 -28.83 -29.21 23.20
C GLY A 420 -29.45 -29.19 21.80
N GLN A 421 -28.89 -28.43 20.85
CA GLN A 421 -29.26 -28.48 19.45
C GLN A 421 -28.39 -29.50 18.70
N THR A 422 -29.01 -30.54 18.15
CA THR A 422 -28.32 -31.57 17.36
C THR A 422 -28.48 -31.31 15.87
N THR A 423 -27.37 -31.27 15.16
CA THR A 423 -27.29 -31.26 13.70
C THR A 423 -26.77 -32.61 13.22
N ALA A 424 -27.51 -33.26 12.33
CA ALA A 424 -27.08 -34.49 11.67
C ALA A 424 -26.42 -34.15 10.33
N MET A 425 -25.31 -34.81 10.01
CA MET A 425 -24.54 -34.61 8.80
C MET A 425 -24.19 -35.98 8.21
N ASP A 426 -24.33 -36.13 6.90
CA ASP A 426 -23.94 -37.38 6.24
C ASP A 426 -22.44 -37.63 6.37
N ARG A 427 -21.66 -36.54 6.37
CA ARG A 427 -20.21 -36.54 6.49
C ARG A 427 -19.72 -35.35 7.32
N MET A 428 -18.70 -35.55 8.15
CA MET A 428 -18.05 -34.49 8.92
C MET A 428 -16.55 -34.72 8.98
N GLU A 429 -15.79 -33.69 8.63
CA GLU A 429 -14.35 -33.61 8.74
C GLU A 429 -13.94 -33.02 10.09
N LEU A 430 -13.06 -33.73 10.81
CA LEU A 430 -12.41 -33.25 12.02
C LEU A 430 -10.93 -33.03 11.73
N VAL A 431 -10.51 -31.76 11.81
CA VAL A 431 -9.11 -31.37 11.65
C VAL A 431 -8.32 -31.77 12.90
N VAL A 432 -7.13 -32.31 12.69
CA VAL A 432 -6.21 -32.74 13.75
C VAL A 432 -4.99 -31.83 13.76
N GLY A 433 -4.60 -31.41 14.96
CA GLY A 433 -3.37 -30.66 15.19
C GLY A 433 -3.57 -29.26 15.75
N ASP A 434 -2.47 -28.61 16.07
CA ASP A 434 -2.46 -27.24 16.55
C ASP A 434 -2.27 -26.24 15.42
N ILE A 435 -2.94 -25.08 15.51
CA ILE A 435 -2.77 -23.99 14.55
C ILE A 435 -1.37 -23.41 14.75
N THR A 436 -0.53 -23.48 13.71
CA THR A 436 0.84 -22.92 13.73
C THR A 436 0.91 -21.56 13.03
N SER A 437 -0.05 -21.24 12.17
CA SER A 437 -0.11 -19.95 11.47
C SER A 437 -1.56 -19.60 11.14
N ALA A 438 -1.87 -18.30 11.15
CA ALA A 438 -3.13 -17.77 10.65
C ALA A 438 -2.90 -16.44 9.92
N PHE A 439 -3.46 -16.28 8.73
CA PHE A 439 -3.29 -15.07 7.93
C PHE A 439 -4.47 -14.80 6.99
N PRO A 440 -4.69 -13.54 6.55
CA PRO A 440 -5.73 -13.19 5.60
C PRO A 440 -5.42 -13.74 4.20
N GLY A 441 -6.46 -14.08 3.45
CA GLY A 441 -6.34 -14.65 2.10
C GLY A 441 -5.86 -16.09 2.11
N THR A 442 -5.12 -16.48 1.06
CA THR A 442 -4.57 -17.83 0.91
C THR A 442 -3.36 -17.83 -0.02
N GLU A 443 -2.39 -18.69 0.27
CA GLU A 443 -1.25 -18.95 -0.62
C GLU A 443 -1.55 -20.02 -1.68
N VAL A 444 -2.67 -20.74 -1.55
CA VAL A 444 -3.10 -21.74 -2.51
C VAL A 444 -3.63 -21.04 -3.76
N GLU A 445 -2.85 -21.02 -4.82
CA GLU A 445 -3.13 -20.22 -6.02
C GLU A 445 -4.52 -20.52 -6.63
N ALA A 446 -4.96 -21.79 -6.59
CA ALA A 446 -6.28 -22.20 -7.08
C ALA A 446 -7.46 -21.65 -6.25
N LEU A 447 -7.22 -21.17 -5.03
CA LEU A 447 -8.22 -20.65 -4.11
C LEU A 447 -8.17 -19.12 -3.96
N LYS A 448 -7.17 -18.46 -4.55
CA LYS A 448 -7.07 -17.00 -4.47
C LYS A 448 -8.26 -16.36 -5.18
N PRO A 449 -9.00 -15.46 -4.51
CA PRO A 449 -10.05 -14.72 -5.19
C PRO A 449 -9.41 -13.85 -6.27
N ILE A 450 -10.02 -13.82 -7.45
CA ILE A 450 -9.66 -12.87 -8.51
C ILE A 450 -10.67 -11.74 -8.40
N PRO A 451 -10.28 -10.55 -7.88
CA PRO A 451 -11.19 -9.42 -7.84
C PRO A 451 -11.73 -9.09 -9.24
N GLU A 452 -12.98 -8.65 -9.31
CA GLU A 452 -13.50 -8.08 -10.55
C GLU A 452 -12.69 -6.83 -10.92
N THR A 453 -12.28 -6.74 -12.18
CA THR A 453 -11.66 -5.53 -12.71
C THR A 453 -12.71 -4.43 -12.74
N VAL A 454 -12.49 -3.37 -11.97
CA VAL A 454 -13.31 -2.16 -12.06
C VAL A 454 -12.73 -1.33 -13.19
N GLU A 455 -13.40 -1.31 -14.34
CA GLU A 455 -13.09 -0.36 -15.41
C GLU A 455 -13.63 1.01 -15.01
N PHE A 456 -12.75 2.01 -14.97
CA PHE A 456 -13.13 3.41 -14.78
C PHE A 456 -13.27 4.09 -16.13
N ASP A 457 -14.34 4.87 -16.30
CA ASP A 457 -14.51 5.71 -17.47
C ASP A 457 -13.41 6.76 -17.50
N ARG A 458 -12.54 6.67 -18.51
CA ARG A 458 -11.47 7.64 -18.75
C ARG A 458 -12.07 9.01 -19.02
N VAL A 459 -11.71 9.99 -18.19
CA VAL A 459 -12.04 11.39 -18.45
C VAL A 459 -10.81 12.06 -19.06
N GLU A 460 -10.86 12.33 -20.37
CA GLU A 460 -9.84 13.16 -21.01
C GLU A 460 -9.76 14.51 -20.31
N ARG A 461 -8.56 14.90 -19.87
CA ARG A 461 -8.33 16.25 -19.34
C ARG A 461 -8.24 17.22 -20.52
N PRO A 462 -9.14 18.22 -20.62
CA PRO A 462 -9.08 19.20 -21.69
C PRO A 462 -7.81 20.06 -21.55
N LEU A 463 -7.15 20.34 -22.68
CA LEU A 463 -6.01 21.25 -22.72
C LEU A 463 -6.43 22.65 -22.27
N THR A 464 -5.58 23.27 -21.48
CA THR A 464 -5.67 24.67 -21.08
C THR A 464 -5.15 25.59 -22.18
N ALA A 465 -5.45 26.89 -22.08
CA ALA A 465 -4.89 27.89 -22.98
C ALA A 465 -3.35 28.03 -22.87
N ALA A 466 -2.73 27.50 -21.81
CA ALA A 466 -1.28 27.56 -21.61
C ALA A 466 -0.54 26.37 -22.28
N ASP A 467 -1.20 25.24 -22.48
CA ASP A 467 -0.58 24.01 -22.99
C ASP A 467 0.13 24.18 -24.34
N PRO A 468 -0.41 24.91 -25.34
CA PRO A 468 0.30 25.14 -26.59
C PRO A 468 1.64 25.89 -26.41
N ILE A 469 1.72 26.80 -25.42
CA ILE A 469 2.95 27.54 -25.14
C ILE A 469 3.93 26.66 -24.35
N PHE A 470 3.45 25.88 -23.38
CA PHE A 470 4.28 24.89 -22.69
C PHE A 470 4.88 23.87 -23.67
N GLU A 471 4.10 23.42 -24.66
CA GLU A 471 4.62 22.53 -25.70
C GLU A 471 5.71 23.20 -26.52
N ALA A 472 5.50 24.44 -26.99
CA ALA A 472 6.53 25.17 -27.72
C ALA A 472 7.81 25.37 -26.89
N VAL A 473 7.68 25.65 -25.60
CA VAL A 473 8.82 25.72 -24.65
C VAL A 473 9.54 24.38 -24.56
N ARG A 474 8.80 23.27 -24.46
CA ARG A 474 9.36 21.91 -24.44
C ARG A 474 10.14 21.61 -25.70
N GLU A 475 9.57 21.89 -26.88
CA GLU A 475 10.25 21.70 -28.17
C GLU A 475 11.58 22.47 -28.23
N ILE A 476 11.62 23.72 -27.72
CA ILE A 476 12.84 24.53 -27.67
C ILE A 476 13.87 23.90 -26.72
N ARG A 477 13.46 23.45 -25.53
CA ARG A 477 14.35 22.80 -24.54
C ARG A 477 14.97 21.52 -25.06
N GLU A 478 14.19 20.73 -25.79
CA GLU A 478 14.64 19.46 -26.38
C GLU A 478 15.42 19.67 -27.69
N GLY A 479 15.66 20.91 -28.11
CA GLY A 479 16.39 21.24 -29.34
C GLY A 479 15.62 20.93 -30.62
N ARG A 480 14.31 20.73 -30.52
CA ARG A 480 13.39 20.45 -31.64
C ARG A 480 12.83 21.73 -32.27
N ALA A 481 12.98 22.89 -31.62
CA ALA A 481 12.57 24.21 -32.14
C ALA A 481 13.61 25.32 -31.87
N ASP A 482 13.54 26.41 -32.64
CA ASP A 482 14.47 27.55 -32.56
C ASP A 482 14.15 28.48 -31.37
N ARG A 483 15.19 28.91 -30.63
CA ARG A 483 15.11 29.88 -29.55
C ARG A 483 14.65 31.27 -30.01
N GLN A 484 14.68 31.58 -31.30
CA GLN A 484 14.12 32.83 -31.84
C GLN A 484 12.64 33.02 -31.50
N ALA A 485 11.89 31.93 -31.30
CA ALA A 485 10.48 31.99 -30.91
C ALA A 485 10.25 32.45 -29.46
N VAL A 486 11.26 32.37 -28.58
CA VAL A 486 11.12 32.64 -27.13
C VAL A 486 10.51 34.00 -26.86
N ARG A 487 10.98 35.05 -27.54
CA ARG A 487 10.45 36.42 -27.35
C ARG A 487 8.97 36.53 -27.70
N GLN A 488 8.53 35.88 -28.78
CA GLN A 488 7.12 35.84 -29.16
C GLN A 488 6.30 35.10 -28.10
N LEU A 489 6.79 33.96 -27.59
CA LEU A 489 6.12 33.20 -26.53
C LEU A 489 6.00 34.01 -25.23
N ILE A 490 7.01 34.82 -24.90
CA ILE A 490 6.98 35.76 -23.76
C ILE A 490 5.90 36.81 -23.97
N ASP A 491 5.86 37.45 -25.15
CA ASP A 491 4.85 38.47 -25.46
C ASP A 491 3.42 37.90 -25.40
N GLN A 492 3.21 36.68 -25.92
CA GLN A 492 1.93 35.95 -25.82
C GLN A 492 1.57 35.63 -24.37
N THR A 493 2.51 35.10 -23.59
CA THR A 493 2.30 34.71 -22.18
C THR A 493 1.92 35.91 -21.32
N LEU A 494 2.63 37.03 -21.47
CA LEU A 494 2.39 38.25 -20.69
C LEU A 494 1.06 38.92 -21.06
N SER A 495 0.60 38.80 -22.30
CA SER A 495 -0.62 39.47 -22.78
C SER A 495 -1.89 38.62 -22.64
N GLN A 496 -1.79 37.30 -22.82
CA GLN A 496 -2.95 36.40 -22.93
C GLN A 496 -3.15 35.51 -21.71
N LEU A 497 -2.08 35.23 -20.95
CA LEU A 497 -2.10 34.29 -19.84
C LEU A 497 -1.64 34.97 -18.55
N PRO A 498 -2.40 35.92 -17.98
CA PRO A 498 -1.94 36.80 -16.89
C PRO A 498 -1.54 36.07 -15.60
N ASP A 499 -2.01 34.84 -15.38
CA ASP A 499 -1.78 34.03 -14.18
C ASP A 499 -0.79 32.87 -14.34
N ALA A 500 -0.28 32.61 -15.56
CA ALA A 500 0.60 31.46 -15.84
C ALA A 500 2.03 31.67 -15.31
N TRP A 501 2.21 31.67 -13.98
CA TRP A 501 3.47 31.90 -13.30
C TRP A 501 4.53 30.84 -13.62
N LEU A 502 4.14 29.57 -13.69
CA LEU A 502 5.06 28.46 -13.99
C LEU A 502 5.64 28.61 -15.41
N LEU A 503 4.79 28.97 -16.38
CA LEU A 503 5.23 29.22 -17.75
C LEU A 503 6.23 30.38 -17.85
N ARG A 504 6.07 31.42 -17.00
CA ARG A 504 7.03 32.53 -16.93
C ARG A 504 8.38 32.09 -16.38
N LEU A 505 8.41 31.18 -15.40
CA LEU A 505 9.67 30.60 -14.91
C LEU A 505 10.34 29.73 -15.99
N GLU A 506 9.57 28.92 -16.70
CA GLU A 506 10.06 28.12 -17.82
C GLU A 506 10.68 28.99 -18.92
N LEU A 507 9.99 30.07 -19.30
CA LEU A 507 10.50 31.05 -20.27
C LEU A 507 11.70 31.85 -19.73
N LEU A 508 11.77 32.10 -18.42
CA LEU A 508 12.87 32.84 -17.81
C LEU A 508 14.22 32.16 -18.04
N GLU A 509 14.27 30.83 -18.00
CA GLU A 509 15.49 30.05 -18.28
C GLU A 509 15.92 30.14 -19.75
N LEU A 510 14.98 30.37 -20.66
CA LEU A 510 15.23 30.41 -22.09
C LEU A 510 15.49 31.83 -22.62
N ALA A 511 15.09 32.86 -21.86
CA ALA A 511 15.12 34.26 -22.25
C ALA A 511 16.53 34.88 -22.24
N ASP A 512 16.71 35.90 -23.07
CA ASP A 512 17.85 36.80 -23.00
C ASP A 512 17.76 37.78 -21.81
N GLU A 513 18.83 38.51 -21.52
CA GLU A 513 18.88 39.43 -20.38
C GLU A 513 17.79 40.51 -20.40
N VAL A 514 17.35 40.96 -21.57
CA VAL A 514 16.34 42.01 -21.71
C VAL A 514 14.96 41.46 -21.35
N ASP A 515 14.61 40.30 -21.90
CA ASP A 515 13.32 39.67 -21.65
C ASP A 515 13.23 39.06 -20.25
N GLN A 516 14.36 38.67 -19.64
CA GLN A 516 14.39 38.25 -18.24
C GLN A 516 13.95 39.36 -17.28
N VAL A 517 14.37 40.61 -17.51
CA VAL A 517 13.93 41.74 -16.68
C VAL A 517 12.41 41.88 -16.71
N ARG A 518 11.79 41.69 -17.88
CA ARG A 518 10.32 41.74 -18.06
C ARG A 518 9.63 40.61 -17.30
N LEU A 519 10.11 39.38 -17.45
CA LEU A 519 9.57 38.20 -16.77
C LEU A 519 9.70 38.30 -15.24
N ILE A 520 10.86 38.72 -14.74
CA ILE A 520 11.10 38.91 -13.29
C ILE A 520 10.17 39.98 -12.72
N ALA A 521 9.93 41.07 -13.46
CA ALA A 521 9.00 42.10 -13.02
C ALA A 521 7.57 41.56 -12.87
N ASP A 522 7.09 40.76 -13.83
CA ASP A 522 5.75 40.17 -13.75
C ASP A 522 5.66 39.06 -12.69
N LEU A 523 6.69 38.24 -12.54
CA LEU A 523 6.79 37.25 -11.45
C LEU A 523 6.76 37.93 -10.07
N LYS A 524 7.43 39.08 -9.90
CA LYS A 524 7.36 39.89 -8.66
C LYS A 524 5.97 40.44 -8.38
N ARG A 525 5.16 40.69 -9.41
CA ARG A 525 3.74 41.04 -9.25
C ARG A 525 2.93 39.81 -8.83
N LEU A 526 3.10 38.69 -9.53
CA LEU A 526 2.37 37.45 -9.28
C LEU A 526 2.64 36.86 -7.90
N LYS A 527 3.87 36.98 -7.40
CA LYS A 527 4.23 36.47 -6.07
C LYS A 527 3.50 37.19 -4.93
N GLN A 528 2.92 38.36 -5.17
CA GLN A 528 2.17 39.12 -4.16
C GLN A 528 0.71 38.68 -4.05
N THR A 529 0.22 37.81 -4.94
CA THR A 529 -1.21 37.44 -4.97
C THR A 529 -1.58 36.39 -3.93
N SER A 530 -0.63 35.58 -3.45
CA SER A 530 -0.84 34.66 -2.33
C SER A 530 0.48 34.27 -1.66
N LYS A 531 0.42 33.71 -0.45
CA LYS A 531 1.60 33.23 0.27
C LYS A 531 2.23 32.02 -0.43
N GLU A 532 1.41 31.13 -0.99
CA GLU A 532 1.86 29.96 -1.75
C GLU A 532 2.61 30.39 -3.01
N ARG A 533 2.06 31.37 -3.76
CA ARG A 533 2.72 31.94 -4.95
C ARG A 533 3.99 32.68 -4.57
N GLU A 534 4.04 33.38 -3.44
CA GLU A 534 5.27 33.98 -2.91
C GLU A 534 6.37 32.94 -2.78
N GLU A 535 6.06 31.85 -2.10
CA GLU A 535 7.00 30.78 -1.83
C GLU A 535 7.48 30.10 -3.11
N LEU A 536 6.55 29.66 -3.97
CA LEU A 536 6.87 28.96 -5.21
C LEU A 536 7.67 29.85 -6.16
N ILE A 537 7.21 31.07 -6.45
CA ILE A 537 7.89 31.95 -7.41
C ILE A 537 9.26 32.39 -6.89
N SER A 538 9.38 32.76 -5.61
CA SER A 538 10.66 33.16 -5.02
C SER A 538 11.69 32.01 -5.02
N ARG A 539 11.24 30.76 -4.94
CA ARG A 539 12.11 29.57 -5.08
C ARG A 539 12.45 29.30 -6.53
N GLY A 540 11.47 29.36 -7.43
CA GLY A 540 11.67 29.18 -8.87
C GLY A 540 12.70 30.14 -9.44
N ILE A 541 12.62 31.43 -9.11
CA ILE A 541 13.61 32.43 -9.56
C ILE A 541 15.02 32.05 -9.10
N ARG A 542 15.17 31.63 -7.82
CA ARG A 542 16.47 31.21 -7.29
C ARG A 542 17.03 29.98 -7.99
N LEU A 543 16.19 29.01 -8.36
CA LEU A 543 16.63 27.85 -9.14
C LEU A 543 17.25 28.29 -10.47
N VAL A 544 16.61 29.22 -11.19
CA VAL A 544 17.14 29.74 -12.46
C VAL A 544 18.51 30.42 -12.30
N ASP A 545 18.73 31.12 -11.18
CA ASP A 545 20.01 31.77 -10.89
C ASP A 545 21.15 30.76 -10.61
N HIS A 546 20.85 29.53 -10.16
CA HIS A 546 21.85 28.50 -9.85
C HIS A 546 22.18 27.58 -11.03
N VAL A 547 21.36 27.58 -12.09
CA VAL A 547 21.62 26.83 -13.33
C VAL A 547 22.55 27.61 -14.29
N ARG A 548 22.93 28.85 -13.93
CA ARG A 548 23.75 29.75 -14.74
C ARG A 548 25.24 29.73 -14.43
#